data_AF-A0A2N5DDY7-F1
#
_entry.id   AF-A0A2N5DDY7-F1
#
_cell.length_a   1.000
_cell.length_b   1.000
_cell.length_c   1.000
_cell.angle_alpha   90.00
_cell.angle_beta   90.00
_cell.angle_gamma   90.00
#
_symmetry.space_group_name_H-M   'P 1'
#
loop_
_entity.id
_entity.type
_entity.pdbx_description
1 polymer ?
#
loop_
_entity_poly.entity_id
_entity_poly.type
_entity_poly.pdbx_seq_one_letter_code
_entity_poly.pdbx_strand_id
1 'polypeptide(L)'
;MMLAAALAVLAAPSVVEARAASSETVRADAAAARAASRAIRHRDTWPFATLDQVAALGQFWTSNSLYALRDAGGERRWVIRRAFGDLAGNKGLVWADSRTCPAVKAALEAMEALPPVRPEAPGVGVEDIKPPPLDGIAHSFWNQGARTGAKGAAVAITIDGDMDSPVAGWWSQAAASLKGCWKGDEPA
;
A
#
# COMPACT_ATOMS: atom_id res chain seq x y z
N MET A 1 63.03 3.22 -18.95
CA MET A 1 61.72 3.28 -19.64
C MET A 1 61.08 1.91 -19.57
N MET A 2 60.18 1.66 -18.62
CA MET A 2 59.14 0.61 -18.72
C MET A 2 58.01 0.99 -17.75
N LEU A 3 56.96 1.63 -18.28
CA LEU A 3 55.69 1.77 -17.58
C LEU A 3 54.93 0.45 -17.72
N ALA A 4 54.70 -0.26 -16.62
CA ALA A 4 53.72 -1.34 -16.57
C ALA A 4 52.33 -0.73 -16.34
N ALA A 5 51.50 -0.70 -17.37
CA ALA A 5 50.10 -0.33 -17.25
C ALA A 5 49.32 -1.51 -16.64
N ALA A 6 48.90 -1.38 -15.39
CA ALA A 6 47.96 -2.31 -14.78
C ALA A 6 46.55 -2.05 -15.35
N LEU A 7 46.07 -2.96 -16.21
CA LEU A 7 44.66 -2.98 -16.57
C LEU A 7 43.85 -3.45 -15.35
N ALA A 8 43.13 -2.52 -14.72
CA ALA A 8 42.07 -2.86 -13.78
C ALA A 8 40.89 -3.42 -14.58
N VAL A 9 40.65 -4.74 -14.45
CA VAL A 9 39.41 -5.36 -14.95
C VAL A 9 38.29 -4.92 -14.00
N LEU A 10 37.46 -3.98 -14.45
CA LEU A 10 36.19 -3.67 -13.80
C LEU A 10 35.27 -4.87 -13.99
N ALA A 11 35.14 -5.71 -12.97
CA ALA A 11 34.18 -6.83 -12.99
C ALA A 11 32.76 -6.25 -13.01
N ALA A 12 31.98 -6.58 -14.05
CA ALA A 12 30.56 -6.29 -14.06
C ALA A 12 29.86 -7.17 -13.00
N PRO A 13 28.86 -6.65 -12.27
CA PRO A 13 28.12 -7.42 -11.31
C PRO A 13 27.41 -8.60 -11.99
N SER A 14 27.35 -9.72 -11.29
CA SER A 14 26.58 -10.88 -11.74
C SER A 14 25.09 -10.55 -11.84
N VAL A 15 24.34 -11.30 -12.66
CA VAL A 15 22.88 -11.14 -12.80
C VAL A 15 22.16 -11.29 -11.44
N VAL A 16 22.72 -12.09 -10.53
CA VAL A 16 22.17 -12.30 -9.18
C VAL A 16 22.37 -11.05 -8.32
N GLU A 17 23.55 -10.44 -8.34
CA GLU A 17 23.84 -9.20 -7.61
C GLU A 17 23.00 -8.03 -8.15
N ALA A 18 22.86 -7.93 -9.48
CA ALA A 18 22.01 -6.91 -10.10
C ALA A 18 20.53 -7.06 -9.70
N ARG A 19 20.03 -8.31 -9.59
CA ARG A 19 18.66 -8.61 -9.10
C ARG A 19 18.49 -8.31 -7.61
N ALA A 20 19.50 -8.59 -6.79
CA ALA A 20 19.47 -8.29 -5.36
C ALA A 20 19.45 -6.77 -5.11
N ALA A 21 20.30 -6.00 -5.82
CA ALA A 21 20.33 -4.53 -5.72
C ALA A 21 19.03 -3.87 -6.21
N SER A 22 18.44 -4.39 -7.28
CA SER A 22 17.13 -3.92 -7.77
C SER A 22 16.00 -4.28 -6.79
N SER A 23 16.04 -5.46 -6.16
CA SER A 23 15.11 -5.85 -5.09
C SER A 23 15.17 -4.92 -3.88
N GLU A 24 16.37 -4.51 -3.47
CA GLU A 24 16.56 -3.57 -2.36
C GLU A 24 16.03 -2.17 -2.71
N THR A 25 16.27 -1.72 -3.94
CA THR A 25 15.75 -0.45 -4.45
C THR A 25 14.22 -0.43 -4.44
N VAL A 26 13.56 -1.49 -4.91
CA VAL A 26 12.09 -1.59 -4.87
C VAL A 26 11.56 -1.56 -3.43
N ARG A 27 12.25 -2.19 -2.47
CA ARG A 27 11.87 -2.11 -1.04
C ARG A 27 12.07 -0.71 -0.45
N ALA A 28 13.15 -0.02 -0.82
CA ALA A 28 13.41 1.34 -0.40
C ALA A 28 12.35 2.31 -0.95
N ASP A 29 12.01 2.19 -2.23
CA ASP A 29 10.92 2.95 -2.86
C ASP A 29 9.58 2.67 -2.20
N ALA A 30 9.29 1.40 -1.90
CA ALA A 30 8.07 1.01 -1.19
C ALA A 30 8.00 1.63 0.21
N ALA A 31 9.10 1.62 0.95
CA ALA A 31 9.19 2.24 2.28
C ALA A 31 9.01 3.75 2.21
N ALA A 32 9.62 4.42 1.23
CA ALA A 32 9.45 5.85 0.99
C ALA A 32 8.00 6.20 0.60
N ALA A 33 7.38 5.39 -0.28
CA ALA A 33 5.99 5.55 -0.67
C ALA A 33 5.04 5.37 0.53
N ARG A 34 5.23 4.33 1.34
CA ARG A 34 4.47 4.10 2.59
C ARG A 34 4.62 5.29 3.54
N ALA A 35 5.84 5.77 3.76
CA ALA A 35 6.10 6.91 4.64
C ALA A 35 5.41 8.20 4.16
N ALA A 36 5.38 8.44 2.84
CA ALA A 36 4.73 9.61 2.26
C ALA A 36 3.20 9.48 2.13
N SER A 37 2.68 8.26 1.99
CA SER A 37 1.27 7.98 1.62
C SER A 37 0.24 8.64 2.53
N ARG A 38 0.55 8.74 3.83
CA ARG A 38 -0.30 9.36 4.85
C ARG A 38 -0.22 10.89 4.85
N ALA A 39 0.84 11.44 4.23
CA ALA A 39 1.16 12.86 4.24
C ALA A 39 0.87 13.59 2.92
N ILE A 40 0.48 12.87 1.87
CA ILE A 40 0.14 13.50 0.58
C ILE A 40 -1.31 13.95 0.60
N ARG A 41 -1.55 15.26 0.58
CA ARG A 41 -2.90 15.84 0.48
C ARG A 41 -3.42 15.74 -0.96
N HIS A 42 -4.73 15.59 -1.10
CA HIS A 42 -5.45 15.77 -2.35
C HIS A 42 -6.56 16.80 -2.11
N ARG A 43 -6.55 17.91 -2.87
CA ARG A 43 -7.51 19.02 -2.71
C ARG A 43 -7.72 19.44 -1.25
N ASP A 44 -6.63 19.76 -0.58
CA ASP A 44 -6.60 20.14 0.84
C ASP A 44 -7.10 19.08 1.84
N THR A 45 -7.35 17.86 1.40
CA THR A 45 -7.82 16.76 2.24
C THR A 45 -6.70 15.77 2.51
N TRP A 46 -6.51 15.41 3.77
CA TRP A 46 -5.61 14.33 4.16
C TRP A 46 -6.28 12.97 3.89
N PRO A 47 -5.50 11.93 3.55
CA PRO A 47 -6.07 10.59 3.42
C PRO A 47 -6.60 10.12 4.76
N PHE A 48 -7.76 9.46 4.78
CA PHE A 48 -8.32 8.86 6.01
C PHE A 48 -7.83 7.42 6.23
N ALA A 49 -7.34 6.78 5.16
CA ALA A 49 -6.75 5.47 5.19
C ALA A 49 -5.66 5.32 4.12
N THR A 50 -4.75 4.38 4.33
CA THR A 50 -3.77 3.93 3.33
C THR A 50 -3.68 2.41 3.33
N LEU A 51 -3.38 1.84 2.16
CA LEU A 51 -3.01 0.44 2.01
C LEU A 51 -1.77 0.32 1.15
N ASP A 52 -0.72 -0.22 1.75
CA ASP A 52 0.56 -0.48 1.10
C ASP A 52 0.74 -1.98 0.91
N GLN A 53 1.26 -2.36 -0.25
CA GLN A 53 1.60 -3.74 -0.61
C GLN A 53 3.04 -3.80 -1.07
N VAL A 54 3.80 -4.77 -0.59
CA VAL A 54 5.16 -5.04 -1.06
C VAL A 54 5.32 -6.53 -1.29
N ALA A 55 5.56 -6.92 -2.54
CA ALA A 55 5.81 -8.32 -2.86
C ALA A 55 7.12 -8.80 -2.24
N ALA A 56 7.15 -10.07 -1.84
CA ALA A 56 8.33 -10.77 -1.41
C ALA A 56 9.43 -10.65 -2.46
N LEU A 57 10.67 -10.59 -2.00
CA LEU A 57 11.83 -10.29 -2.83
C LEU A 57 11.72 -8.94 -3.58
N GLY A 58 10.88 -8.00 -3.14
CA GLY A 58 10.80 -6.66 -3.72
C GLY A 58 10.51 -6.68 -5.21
N GLN A 59 9.56 -7.52 -5.66
CA GLN A 59 9.22 -7.60 -7.10
C GLN A 59 8.40 -6.40 -7.58
N PHE A 60 7.45 -5.97 -6.76
CA PHE A 60 6.63 -4.80 -6.97
C PHE A 60 6.15 -4.24 -5.64
N TRP A 61 5.68 -3.00 -5.68
CA TRP A 61 4.96 -2.37 -4.57
C TRP A 61 3.79 -1.54 -5.09
N THR A 62 2.77 -1.38 -4.26
CA THR A 62 1.74 -0.36 -4.45
C THR A 62 1.48 0.37 -3.14
N SER A 63 1.15 1.65 -3.23
CA SER A 63 0.72 2.46 -2.09
C SER A 63 -0.56 3.18 -2.47
N ASN A 64 -1.63 2.91 -1.74
CA ASN A 64 -2.98 3.35 -2.05
C ASN A 64 -3.45 4.28 -0.94
N SER A 65 -3.61 5.57 -1.23
CA SER A 65 -4.15 6.57 -0.29
C SER A 65 -5.63 6.81 -0.58
N LEU A 66 -6.49 6.77 0.45
CA LEU A 66 -7.94 6.86 0.32
C LEU A 66 -8.42 8.19 0.92
N TYR A 67 -9.17 8.96 0.12
CA TYR A 67 -9.63 10.30 0.46
C TYR A 67 -11.15 10.38 0.46
N ALA A 68 -11.70 11.15 1.39
CA ALA A 68 -13.12 11.46 1.47
C ALA A 68 -13.29 12.97 1.29
N LEU A 69 -13.78 13.38 0.13
CA LEU A 69 -13.94 14.80 -0.23
C LEU A 69 -15.42 15.17 -0.25
N ARG A 70 -15.69 16.46 -0.35
CA ARG A 70 -17.02 16.98 -0.72
C ARG A 70 -16.94 17.65 -2.07
N ASP A 71 -17.96 17.46 -2.90
CA ASP A 71 -18.10 18.24 -4.12
C ASP A 71 -18.62 19.66 -3.82
N ALA A 72 -18.80 20.47 -4.86
CA ALA A 72 -19.31 21.83 -4.72
C ALA A 72 -20.77 21.87 -4.19
N GLY A 73 -21.55 20.81 -4.38
CA GLY A 73 -22.90 20.64 -3.84
C GLY A 73 -22.93 20.15 -2.38
N GLY A 74 -21.77 19.79 -1.82
CA GLY A 74 -21.62 19.23 -0.48
C GLY A 74 -21.75 17.71 -0.40
N GLU A 75 -22.05 17.03 -1.52
CA GLU A 75 -22.16 15.58 -1.59
C GLU A 75 -20.81 14.92 -1.34
N ARG A 76 -20.85 13.75 -0.70
CA ARG A 76 -19.62 13.00 -0.41
C ARG A 76 -19.12 12.33 -1.67
N ARG A 77 -17.83 12.48 -1.96
CA ARG A 77 -17.12 11.70 -2.98
C ARG A 77 -15.87 11.07 -2.39
N TRP A 78 -15.41 10.01 -3.02
CA TRP A 78 -14.21 9.30 -2.60
C TRP A 78 -13.23 9.15 -3.75
N VAL A 79 -11.96 9.26 -3.42
CA VAL A 79 -10.86 9.13 -4.39
C VAL A 79 -9.83 8.18 -3.81
N ILE A 80 -9.32 7.29 -4.66
CA ILE A 80 -8.18 6.43 -4.35
C ILE A 80 -7.01 6.87 -5.23
N ARG A 81 -5.91 7.26 -4.59
CA ARG A 81 -4.62 7.55 -5.23
C ARG A 81 -3.76 6.30 -5.13
N ARG A 82 -3.28 5.75 -6.23
CA ARG A 82 -2.39 4.59 -6.26
C ARG A 82 -1.05 4.98 -6.87
N ALA A 83 0.00 4.97 -6.05
CA ALA A 83 1.38 4.93 -6.53
C ALA A 83 1.84 3.47 -6.65
N PHE A 84 2.69 3.17 -7.62
CA PHE A 84 3.22 1.82 -7.82
C PHE A 84 4.64 1.85 -8.39
N GLY A 85 5.36 0.74 -8.20
CA GLY A 85 6.69 0.50 -8.73
C GLY A 85 6.99 -1.00 -8.88
N ASP A 86 7.90 -1.37 -9.79
CA ASP A 86 8.36 -2.76 -9.96
C ASP A 86 9.86 -2.87 -10.31
N LEU A 87 10.36 -4.12 -10.34
CA LEU A 87 11.75 -4.44 -10.70
C LEU A 87 12.13 -4.08 -12.15
N ALA A 88 11.16 -3.97 -13.05
CA ALA A 88 11.42 -3.56 -14.43
C ALA A 88 11.57 -2.03 -14.54
N GLY A 89 11.44 -1.31 -13.43
CA GLY A 89 11.50 0.15 -13.39
C GLY A 89 10.19 0.82 -13.78
N ASN A 90 9.11 0.05 -13.98
CA ASN A 90 7.79 0.65 -14.19
C ASN A 90 7.36 1.29 -12.88
N LYS A 91 7.05 2.58 -12.94
CA LYS A 91 6.49 3.33 -11.82
C LYS A 91 5.46 4.31 -12.31
N GLY A 92 4.51 4.65 -11.46
CA GLY A 92 3.49 5.57 -11.86
C GLY A 92 2.55 5.97 -10.73
N LEU A 93 1.60 6.79 -11.14
CA LEU A 93 0.55 7.32 -10.30
C LEU A 93 -0.75 7.24 -11.08
N VAL A 94 -1.77 6.66 -10.47
CA VAL A 94 -3.12 6.59 -11.03
C VAL A 94 -4.16 6.89 -9.95
N TRP A 95 -5.35 7.26 -10.40
CA TRP A 95 -6.46 7.68 -9.56
C TRP A 95 -7.74 6.93 -9.93
N ALA A 96 -8.57 6.65 -8.94
CA ALA A 96 -9.95 6.21 -9.15
C ALA A 96 -10.88 7.15 -8.37
N ASP A 97 -11.96 7.61 -9.01
CA ASP A 97 -12.92 8.57 -8.47
C ASP A 97 -14.32 7.95 -8.42
N SER A 98 -15.00 8.05 -7.27
CA SER A 98 -16.34 7.49 -7.08
C SER A 98 -17.41 8.12 -7.99
N ARG A 99 -17.17 9.31 -8.55
CA ARG A 99 -18.09 9.96 -9.50
C ARG A 99 -18.17 9.24 -10.84
N THR A 100 -17.06 8.66 -11.28
CA THR A 100 -16.96 7.99 -12.59
C THR A 100 -16.82 6.48 -12.46
N CYS A 101 -16.54 5.97 -11.26
CA CYS A 101 -16.41 4.56 -10.97
C CYS A 101 -17.11 4.19 -9.64
N PRO A 102 -18.30 3.57 -9.67
CA PRO A 102 -19.01 3.15 -8.47
C PRO A 102 -18.26 2.08 -7.66
N ALA A 103 -17.32 1.34 -8.28
CA ALA A 103 -16.51 0.35 -7.59
C ALA A 103 -15.60 0.96 -6.49
N VAL A 104 -15.29 2.27 -6.57
CA VAL A 104 -14.60 2.97 -5.47
C VAL A 104 -15.42 2.94 -4.19
N LYS A 105 -16.72 3.27 -4.29
CA LYS A 105 -17.61 3.25 -3.12
C LYS A 105 -17.79 1.83 -2.60
N ALA A 106 -18.00 0.86 -3.49
CA ALA A 106 -18.13 -0.55 -3.11
C ALA A 106 -16.88 -1.09 -2.40
N ALA A 107 -15.68 -0.71 -2.85
CA ALA A 107 -14.44 -1.08 -2.17
C ALA A 107 -14.35 -0.50 -0.75
N LEU A 108 -14.84 0.71 -0.53
CA LEU A 108 -14.87 1.35 0.79
C LEU A 108 -15.96 0.76 1.70
N GLU A 109 -17.11 0.42 1.16
CA GLU A 109 -18.16 -0.29 1.91
C GLU A 109 -17.65 -1.67 2.36
N ALA A 110 -16.90 -2.38 1.51
CA ALA A 110 -16.24 -3.64 1.88
C ALA A 110 -15.12 -3.46 2.92
N MET A 111 -14.44 -2.31 2.94
CA MET A 111 -13.44 -1.98 3.96
C MET A 111 -14.08 -1.86 5.35
N GLU A 112 -15.29 -1.28 5.44
CA GLU A 112 -16.04 -1.19 6.71
C GLU A 112 -16.50 -2.57 7.23
N ALA A 113 -16.54 -3.58 6.35
CA ALA A 113 -16.89 -4.96 6.71
C ALA A 113 -15.68 -5.81 7.18
N LEU A 114 -14.47 -5.23 7.23
CA LEU A 114 -13.30 -5.90 7.78
C LEU A 114 -13.56 -6.32 9.24
N PRO A 115 -13.09 -7.52 9.67
CA PRO A 115 -13.29 -7.97 11.03
C PRO A 115 -12.59 -7.03 12.02
N PRO A 116 -13.16 -6.84 13.22
CA PRO A 116 -12.55 -6.00 14.24
C PRO A 116 -11.19 -6.57 14.68
N VAL A 117 -10.21 -5.69 14.87
CA VAL A 117 -8.90 -6.06 15.41
C VAL A 117 -9.00 -6.27 16.92
N ARG A 118 -8.50 -7.41 17.40
CA ARG A 118 -8.38 -7.72 18.82
C ARG A 118 -6.91 -7.54 19.26
N PRO A 119 -6.62 -6.76 20.31
CA PRO A 119 -5.28 -6.73 20.89
C PRO A 119 -4.96 -8.06 21.58
N GLU A 120 -3.77 -8.60 21.35
CA GLU A 120 -3.24 -9.77 22.06
C GLU A 120 -2.20 -9.35 23.10
N ALA A 121 -2.13 -10.08 24.21
CA ALA A 121 -1.06 -9.98 25.19
C ALA A 121 -0.32 -11.33 25.24
N PRO A 122 0.99 -11.37 24.94
CA PRO A 122 1.74 -12.63 24.90
C PRO A 122 1.70 -13.35 26.25
N GLY A 123 1.39 -14.65 26.24
CA GLY A 123 1.28 -15.48 27.43
C GLY A 123 0.03 -15.23 28.30
N VAL A 124 -0.89 -14.35 27.87
CA VAL A 124 -2.15 -14.04 28.60
C VAL A 124 -3.39 -14.34 27.76
N GLY A 125 -3.28 -14.19 26.44
CA GLY A 125 -4.38 -14.31 25.49
C GLY A 125 -4.80 -15.74 25.14
N VAL A 126 -5.69 -15.84 24.14
CA VAL A 126 -6.25 -17.10 23.63
C VAL A 126 -5.23 -17.87 22.79
N GLU A 127 -4.29 -17.17 22.16
CA GLU A 127 -3.22 -17.75 21.34
C GLU A 127 -1.88 -17.09 21.65
N ASP A 128 -0.79 -17.83 21.46
CA ASP A 128 0.55 -17.24 21.44
C ASP A 128 0.75 -16.37 20.19
N ILE A 129 1.57 -15.31 20.32
CA ILE A 129 1.93 -14.46 19.18
C ILE A 129 2.58 -15.32 18.11
N LYS A 130 1.91 -15.45 16.98
CA LYS A 130 2.47 -16.09 15.79
C LYS A 130 3.34 -15.08 15.06
N PRO A 131 4.55 -15.46 14.61
CA PRO A 131 5.31 -14.62 13.69
C PRO A 131 4.49 -14.42 12.41
N PRO A 132 4.55 -13.23 11.79
CA PRO A 132 3.88 -13.00 10.52
C PRO A 132 4.38 -14.01 9.48
N PRO A 133 3.49 -14.75 8.81
CA PRO A 133 3.88 -15.60 7.70
C PRO A 133 4.57 -14.79 6.60
N LEU A 134 5.64 -15.34 6.03
CA LEU A 134 6.34 -14.77 4.89
C LEU A 134 5.83 -15.46 3.62
N ASP A 135 4.57 -15.22 3.27
CA ASP A 135 3.85 -15.98 2.23
C ASP A 135 3.90 -15.36 0.83
N GLY A 136 4.48 -14.16 0.66
CA GLY A 136 4.72 -13.61 -0.68
C GLY A 136 4.34 -12.16 -0.89
N ILE A 137 3.46 -11.56 -0.07
CA ILE A 137 3.14 -10.12 -0.16
C ILE A 137 2.83 -9.57 1.23
N ALA A 138 3.66 -8.63 1.69
CA ALA A 138 3.40 -7.87 2.90
C ALA A 138 2.37 -6.77 2.62
N HIS A 139 1.36 -6.68 3.48
CA HIS A 139 0.32 -5.66 3.48
C HIS A 139 0.45 -4.79 4.72
N SER A 140 0.25 -3.48 4.55
CA SER A 140 0.13 -2.53 5.66
C SER A 140 -1.07 -1.65 5.41
N PHE A 141 -2.09 -1.83 6.22
CA PHE A 141 -3.27 -0.98 6.22
C PHE A 141 -3.24 -0.01 7.40
N TRP A 142 -3.49 1.26 7.15
CA TRP A 142 -3.65 2.28 8.18
C TRP A 142 -4.97 2.99 8.01
N ASN A 143 -5.65 3.29 9.11
CA ASN A 143 -6.90 4.03 9.12
C ASN A 143 -6.98 4.90 10.38
N GLN A 144 -7.23 6.20 10.22
CA GLN A 144 -7.37 7.16 11.34
C GLN A 144 -8.83 7.44 11.76
N GLY A 145 -9.80 6.85 11.06
CA GLY A 145 -11.23 6.99 11.32
C GLY A 145 -11.91 5.74 11.88
N ALA A 146 -11.14 4.70 12.24
CA ALA A 146 -11.65 3.44 12.76
C ALA A 146 -12.44 3.65 14.06
N ARG A 147 -13.36 2.72 14.35
CA ARG A 147 -14.31 2.83 15.45
C ARG A 147 -14.24 1.61 16.36
N THR A 148 -14.27 1.83 17.66
CA THR A 148 -14.26 0.73 18.65
C THR A 148 -15.27 0.95 19.79
N GLY A 149 -15.69 -0.15 20.40
CA GLY A 149 -16.66 -0.20 21.49
C GLY A 149 -18.09 0.18 21.09
N ALA A 150 -19.03 -0.01 22.02
CA ALA A 150 -20.46 0.19 21.77
C ALA A 150 -20.85 1.63 21.38
N LYS A 151 -20.01 2.62 21.72
CA LYS A 151 -20.25 4.04 21.40
C LYS A 151 -19.47 4.55 20.18
N GLY A 152 -18.72 3.69 19.49
CA GLY A 152 -17.97 4.06 18.28
C GLY A 152 -16.87 5.10 18.53
N ALA A 153 -16.07 4.91 19.58
CA ALA A 153 -14.94 5.79 19.85
C ALA A 153 -13.95 5.77 18.68
N ALA A 154 -13.48 6.95 18.28
CA ALA A 154 -12.50 7.08 17.21
C ALA A 154 -11.13 6.54 17.66
N VAL A 155 -10.53 5.70 16.83
CA VAL A 155 -9.17 5.17 17.04
C VAL A 155 -8.40 5.17 15.73
N ALA A 156 -7.08 5.28 15.83
CA ALA A 156 -6.19 4.98 14.71
C ALA A 156 -5.71 3.53 14.82
N ILE A 157 -5.73 2.82 13.71
CA ILE A 157 -5.22 1.45 13.63
C ILE A 157 -4.17 1.33 12.53
N THR A 158 -3.20 0.43 12.75
CA THR A 158 -2.35 -0.11 11.69
C THR A 158 -2.48 -1.63 11.76
N ILE A 159 -2.77 -2.27 10.62
CA ILE A 159 -2.82 -3.72 10.45
C ILE A 159 -1.71 -4.06 9.48
N ASP A 160 -0.66 -4.71 9.98
CA ASP A 160 0.35 -5.34 9.16
C ASP A 160 -0.01 -6.83 9.02
N GLY A 161 0.02 -7.35 7.80
CA GLY A 161 -0.42 -8.70 7.49
C GLY A 161 0.18 -9.22 6.19
N ASP A 162 -0.18 -10.44 5.85
CA ASP A 162 0.31 -11.22 4.72
C ASP A 162 -0.84 -11.46 3.71
N MET A 163 -0.71 -12.40 2.78
CA MET A 163 -1.76 -12.69 1.79
C MET A 163 -3.00 -13.36 2.40
N ASP A 164 -2.86 -14.05 3.53
CA ASP A 164 -3.97 -14.70 4.24
C ASP A 164 -4.74 -13.73 5.15
N SER A 165 -4.24 -12.50 5.34
CA SER A 165 -4.90 -11.49 6.16
C SER A 165 -6.26 -11.02 5.56
N PRO A 166 -7.26 -10.69 6.40
CA PRO A 166 -8.53 -10.13 5.92
C PRO A 166 -8.38 -8.87 5.06
N VAL A 167 -7.35 -8.06 5.33
CA VAL A 167 -7.01 -6.87 4.55
C VAL A 167 -6.56 -7.25 3.13
N ALA A 168 -5.74 -8.28 2.98
CA ALA A 168 -5.32 -8.77 1.67
C ALA A 168 -6.52 -9.33 0.87
N GLY A 169 -7.39 -10.11 1.52
CA GLY A 169 -8.61 -10.64 0.92
C GLY A 169 -9.56 -9.55 0.43
N TRP A 170 -9.79 -8.51 1.25
CA TRP A 170 -10.57 -7.33 0.86
C TRP A 170 -9.95 -6.62 -0.34
N TRP A 171 -8.66 -6.30 -0.25
CA TRP A 171 -8.02 -5.50 -1.29
C TRP A 171 -7.88 -6.23 -2.61
N SER A 172 -7.63 -7.54 -2.60
CA SER A 172 -7.60 -8.35 -3.82
C SER A 172 -8.92 -8.23 -4.61
N GLN A 173 -10.05 -8.32 -3.91
CA GLN A 173 -11.39 -8.15 -4.50
C GLN A 173 -11.64 -6.72 -4.99
N ALA A 174 -11.24 -5.72 -4.19
CA ALA A 174 -11.33 -4.31 -4.55
C ALA A 174 -10.50 -3.99 -5.80
N ALA A 175 -9.24 -4.44 -5.84
CA ALA A 175 -8.32 -4.22 -6.95
C ALA A 175 -8.83 -4.83 -8.25
N ALA A 176 -9.43 -6.02 -8.21
CA ALA A 176 -10.07 -6.64 -9.37
C ALA A 176 -11.22 -5.77 -9.89
N SER A 177 -12.09 -5.30 -9.00
CA SER A 177 -13.24 -4.45 -9.33
C SER A 177 -12.83 -3.06 -9.85
N LEU A 178 -11.70 -2.53 -9.37
CA LEU A 178 -11.16 -1.23 -9.73
C LEU A 178 -10.33 -1.23 -11.02
N LYS A 179 -10.07 -2.40 -11.64
CA LYS A 179 -9.16 -2.52 -12.79
C LYS A 179 -9.44 -1.51 -13.92
N GLY A 180 -10.71 -1.28 -14.24
CA GLY A 180 -11.13 -0.33 -15.29
C GLY A 180 -11.22 1.14 -14.86
N CYS A 181 -11.03 1.43 -13.57
CA CYS A 181 -11.29 2.73 -12.98
C CYS A 181 -10.06 3.64 -12.92
N TRP A 182 -8.86 3.06 -13.02
CA TRP A 182 -7.61 3.80 -12.92
C TRP A 182 -7.41 4.76 -14.09
N LYS A 183 -7.19 6.04 -13.78
CA LYS A 183 -6.86 7.11 -14.73
C LYS A 183 -5.54 7.78 -14.33
N GLY A 184 -4.78 8.24 -15.31
CA GLY A 184 -3.53 8.98 -15.06
C GLY A 184 -3.79 10.39 -14.52
N ASP A 185 -4.91 11.00 -14.91
CA ASP A 185 -5.26 12.35 -14.51
C ASP A 185 -5.77 12.38 -13.06
N GLU A 186 -5.26 13.34 -12.28
CA GLU A 186 -5.77 13.61 -10.94
C GLU A 186 -7.19 14.20 -11.03
N PRO A 187 -8.18 13.63 -10.33
CA PRO A 187 -9.55 14.12 -10.40
C PRO A 187 -9.65 15.55 -9.85
N ALA A 188 -10.43 16.39 -10.55
CA ALA A 188 -10.77 17.74 -10.09
C ALA A 188 -11.59 17.68 -8.81
#